data_AF-A0A949DVY8-F1
#
_entry.id   AF-A0A949DVY8-F1
#
_cell.length_a   1.000
_cell.length_b   1.000
_cell.length_c   1.000
_cell.angle_alpha   90.00
_cell.angle_beta   90.00
_cell.angle_gamma   90.00
#
_symmetry.space_group_name_H-M   'P 1'
#
loop_
_entity.id
_entity.type
_entity.pdbx_description
1 polymer ?
#
loop_
_entity_poly.entity_id
_entity_poly.type
_entity_poly.pdbx_seq_one_letter_code
_entity_poly.pdbx_strand_id
1 'polypeptide(L)'
;RTQVEIRTPYVDEVYIKSLLSLPVSERNEGEIHFKLIKRCMPGLVKIPNSNTGAPLDAGLVRLFITDKFNSLMKRLSVKGFRHYTEFQKWHRKAFSESSQKIIFSEQTGDRNIYNVDYLKSVFDTHISGRKDYGHLLGTIVGLELWFRSFVDN
;
A
#
# COMPACT_ATOMS: atom_id res chain seq x y z
N ARG A 1 0.75 -27.48 7.92
CA ARG A 1 -0.06 -26.24 7.92
C ARG A 1 0.57 -25.30 8.93
N THR A 2 1.20 -24.20 8.52
CA THR A 2 1.74 -23.21 9.46
C THR A 2 0.57 -22.46 10.08
N GLN A 3 0.43 -22.50 11.40
CA GLN A 3 -0.52 -21.64 12.11
C GLN A 3 0.18 -20.30 12.36
N VAL A 4 -0.36 -19.24 11.77
CA VAL A 4 0.12 -17.87 11.97
C VAL A 4 -0.92 -17.14 12.81
N GLU A 5 -0.51 -16.64 13.96
CA GLU A 5 -1.33 -15.76 14.78
C GLU A 5 -1.13 -14.31 14.30
N ILE A 6 -2.19 -13.65 13.84
CA ILE A 6 -2.16 -12.25 13.45
C ILE A 6 -2.51 -11.41 14.68
N ARG A 7 -1.64 -10.46 15.04
CA ARG A 7 -1.90 -9.49 16.10
C ARG A 7 -1.97 -8.08 15.53
N THR A 8 -2.96 -7.32 15.98
CA THR A 8 -3.18 -5.93 15.57
C THR A 8 -3.19 -5.01 16.80
N PRO A 9 -2.01 -4.60 17.32
CA PRO A 9 -1.92 -3.87 18.59
C PRO A 9 -2.71 -2.56 18.64
N TYR A 10 -2.89 -1.89 17.48
CA TYR A 10 -3.67 -0.65 17.39
C TYR A 10 -5.18 -0.86 17.42
N VAL A 11 -5.64 -2.11 17.43
CA VAL A 11 -7.06 -2.49 17.57
C VAL A 11 -7.35 -3.03 18.97
N ASP A 12 -6.40 -2.84 19.90
CA ASP A 12 -6.65 -3.13 21.31
C ASP A 12 -7.82 -2.30 21.85
N GLU A 13 -8.72 -2.94 22.58
CA GLU A 13 -9.95 -2.33 23.06
C GLU A 13 -9.68 -1.18 24.02
N VAL A 14 -8.71 -1.36 24.93
CA VAL A 14 -8.35 -0.36 25.94
C VAL A 14 -7.71 0.84 25.26
N TYR A 15 -6.82 0.58 24.30
CA TYR A 15 -6.19 1.61 23.49
C TYR A 15 -7.22 2.45 22.73
N ILE A 16 -8.14 1.82 21.98
CA ILE A 16 -9.15 2.54 21.20
C ILE A 16 -10.08 3.35 22.10
N LYS A 17 -10.57 2.76 23.20
CA LYS A 17 -11.43 3.49 24.16
C LYS A 17 -10.72 4.72 24.73
N SER A 18 -9.44 4.57 25.10
CA SER A 18 -8.64 5.68 25.63
C SER A 18 -8.43 6.76 24.57
N LEU A 19 -8.04 6.37 23.35
CA LEU A 19 -7.85 7.28 22.23
C LEU A 19 -9.12 8.07 21.90
N LEU A 20 -10.28 7.41 21.88
CA LEU A 20 -11.57 8.04 21.57
C LEU A 20 -12.08 8.95 22.68
N SER A 21 -11.61 8.79 23.92
CA SER A 21 -11.93 9.70 25.02
C SER A 21 -11.19 11.04 24.95
N LEU A 22 -10.15 11.15 24.10
CA LEU A 22 -9.37 12.38 23.95
C LEU A 22 -10.10 13.43 23.10
N PRO A 23 -9.82 14.74 23.33
CA PRO A 23 -10.25 15.81 22.45
C PRO A 23 -9.90 15.53 20.97
N VAL A 24 -10.75 15.96 20.04
CA VAL A 24 -10.54 15.76 18.59
C VAL A 24 -9.18 16.31 18.12
N SER A 25 -8.78 17.46 18.65
CA SER A 25 -7.48 18.09 18.36
C SER A 25 -6.31 17.16 18.71
N GLU A 26 -6.39 16.44 19.82
CA GLU A 26 -5.35 15.51 20.26
C GLU A 26 -5.37 14.17 19.51
N ARG A 27 -6.47 13.83 18.82
CA ARG A 27 -6.59 12.63 17.99
C ARG A 27 -6.00 12.80 16.60
N ASN A 28 -6.23 13.95 15.97
CA ASN A 28 -6.01 14.15 14.54
C ASN A 28 -4.58 14.60 14.17
N GLU A 29 -3.78 15.05 15.14
CA GLU A 29 -2.43 15.55 14.87
C GLU A 29 -1.36 14.46 14.78
N GLY A 30 -1.72 13.18 14.97
CA GLY A 30 -0.75 12.07 14.95
C GLY A 30 0.23 12.06 16.15
N GLU A 31 0.08 13.01 17.06
CA GLU A 31 0.94 13.26 18.21
C GLU A 31 0.86 12.15 19.28
N ILE A 32 -0.23 11.38 19.34
CA ILE A 32 -0.39 10.38 20.40
C ILE A 32 0.62 9.24 20.27
N HIS A 33 0.85 8.72 19.06
CA HIS A 33 1.86 7.67 18.84
C HIS A 33 3.25 8.18 19.17
N PHE A 34 3.55 9.44 18.83
CA PHE A 34 4.82 10.07 19.14
C PHE A 34 5.02 10.23 20.65
N LYS A 35 4.02 10.74 21.37
CA LYS A 35 4.03 10.88 22.84
C LYS A 35 4.21 9.52 23.52
N LEU A 36 3.50 8.48 23.04
CA LEU A 36 3.64 7.11 23.54
C LEU A 36 5.05 6.56 23.31
N ILE A 37 5.61 6.73 22.11
CA ILE A 37 6.97 6.28 21.81
C ILE A 37 7.99 7.00 22.71
N LYS A 38 7.91 8.32 22.84
CA LYS A 38 8.79 9.12 23.71
C LYS A 38 8.75 8.66 25.17
N ARG A 39 7.54 8.34 25.66
CA ARG A 39 7.34 7.95 27.07
C ARG A 39 7.73 6.51 27.34
N CYS A 40 7.29 5.58 26.50
CA CYS A 40 7.39 4.15 26.77
C CYS A 40 8.64 3.51 26.17
N MET A 41 9.17 4.04 25.06
CA MET A 41 10.34 3.48 24.40
C MET A 41 11.16 4.56 23.65
N PRO A 42 11.79 5.50 24.38
CA PRO A 42 12.45 6.67 23.81
C PRO A 42 13.56 6.33 22.80
N GLY A 43 14.16 5.14 22.91
CA GLY A 43 15.14 4.64 21.94
C GLY A 43 14.61 4.57 20.51
N LEU A 44 13.31 4.35 20.31
CA LEU A 44 12.71 4.30 18.97
C LEU A 44 12.55 5.67 18.31
N VAL A 45 12.64 6.77 19.07
CA VAL A 45 12.48 8.13 18.51
C VAL A 45 13.49 8.40 17.39
N LYS A 46 14.67 7.76 17.47
CA LYS A 46 15.75 7.88 16.50
C LYS A 46 15.51 7.07 15.21
N ILE A 47 14.53 6.18 15.19
CA ILE A 47 14.21 5.38 13.99
C ILE A 47 13.62 6.31 12.92
N PRO A 48 14.22 6.37 11.72
CA PRO A 48 13.71 7.18 10.63
C PRO A 48 12.33 6.70 10.17
N ASN A 49 11.40 7.62 9.96
CA ASN A 49 10.12 7.35 9.34
C ASN A 49 10.32 6.94 7.87
N SER A 50 9.72 5.84 7.42
CA SER A 50 9.86 5.35 6.04
C SER A 50 9.34 6.33 4.97
N ASN A 51 8.38 7.19 5.31
CA ASN A 51 7.82 8.19 4.39
C ASN A 51 8.74 9.38 4.20
N THR A 52 9.33 9.92 5.28
CA THR A 52 10.09 11.19 5.27
C THR A 52 11.60 11.01 5.40
N GLY A 53 12.06 9.85 5.87
CA GLY A 53 13.47 9.58 6.17
C GLY A 53 14.00 10.30 7.42
N ALA A 54 13.16 11.06 8.12
CA ALA A 54 13.53 11.77 9.35
C ALA A 54 13.16 10.95 10.60
N PRO A 55 13.99 10.97 11.65
CA PRO A 55 13.60 10.57 12.99
C PRO A 55 12.41 11.37 13.52
N LEU A 56 11.72 10.84 14.52
CA LEU A 56 10.53 11.49 15.09
C LEU A 56 10.88 12.76 15.88
N ASP A 57 12.12 12.91 16.36
CA ASP A 57 12.60 14.14 17.01
C ASP A 57 13.36 15.09 16.06
N ALA A 58 13.26 14.88 14.75
CA ALA A 58 13.87 15.78 13.79
C ALA A 58 13.23 17.18 13.89
N GLY A 59 14.07 18.21 14.01
CA GLY A 59 13.63 19.60 13.85
C GLY A 59 13.16 19.88 12.42
N LEU A 60 12.42 20.98 12.24
CA LEU A 60 11.79 21.35 10.96
C LEU A 60 12.75 21.38 9.77
N VAL A 61 13.97 21.90 9.96
CA VAL A 61 14.99 21.96 8.92
C VAL A 61 15.43 20.56 8.48
N ARG A 62 15.70 19.67 9.43
CA ARG A 62 16.12 18.29 9.12
C ARG A 62 14.99 17.55 8.43
N LEU A 63 13.76 17.68 8.92
CA LEU A 63 12.56 17.08 8.31
C LEU A 63 12.40 17.51 6.86
N PHE A 64 12.52 18.82 6.59
CA PHE A 64 12.43 19.36 5.23
C PHE A 64 13.51 18.81 4.31
N ILE A 65 14.77 18.78 4.77
CA ILE A 65 15.89 18.27 3.97
C ILE A 65 15.72 16.78 3.68
N THR A 66 15.41 15.95 4.69
CA THR A 66 15.25 14.51 4.50
C THR A 66 14.05 14.19 3.63
N ASP A 67 12.97 14.96 3.73
CA ASP A 67 11.78 14.77 2.89
C ASP A 67 12.07 15.06 1.41
N LYS A 68 12.78 16.17 1.12
CA LYS A 68 13.21 16.49 -0.24
C LYS A 68 14.21 15.47 -0.78
N PHE A 69 15.17 15.06 0.04
CA PHE A 69 16.12 14.02 -0.34
C PHE A 69 15.41 12.69 -0.61
N ASN A 70 14.52 12.23 0.27
CA ASN A 70 13.77 10.99 0.11
C ASN A 70 12.90 11.04 -1.15
N SER A 71 12.24 12.17 -1.41
CA SER A 71 11.46 12.39 -2.64
C SER A 71 12.32 12.30 -3.91
N LEU A 72 13.53 12.87 -3.90
CA LEU A 72 14.47 12.77 -5.00
C LEU A 72 14.94 11.32 -5.21
N MET A 73 15.33 10.63 -4.14
CA MET A 73 15.79 9.24 -4.20
C MET A 73 14.69 8.28 -4.68
N LYS A 74 13.44 8.54 -4.29
CA LYS A 74 12.24 7.88 -4.82
C LYS A 74 12.12 8.09 -6.33
N ARG A 75 12.23 9.35 -6.79
CA ARG A 75 12.18 9.69 -8.22
C ARG A 75 13.29 9.01 -9.03
N LEU A 76 14.48 8.87 -8.44
CA LEU A 76 15.62 8.15 -9.04
C LEU A 76 15.55 6.63 -8.88
N SER A 77 14.47 6.08 -8.32
CA SER A 77 14.27 4.63 -8.14
C SER A 77 15.39 3.92 -7.35
N VAL A 78 16.02 4.59 -6.39
CA VAL A 78 17.13 4.01 -5.61
C VAL A 78 16.63 2.92 -4.65
N LYS A 79 17.33 1.78 -4.60
CA LYS A 79 16.98 0.64 -3.73
C LYS A 79 17.01 1.08 -2.26
N GLY A 80 15.99 0.72 -1.47
CA GLY A 80 15.86 1.10 -0.06
C GLY A 80 15.03 2.37 0.20
N PHE A 81 14.88 3.24 -0.81
CA PHE A 81 14.00 4.41 -0.78
C PHE A 81 12.67 4.17 -1.50
N ARG A 82 12.50 2.96 -2.06
CA ARG A 82 11.30 2.56 -2.81
C ARG A 82 10.15 2.29 -1.85
N HIS A 83 9.06 3.00 -2.06
CA HIS A 83 7.81 2.76 -1.35
C HIS A 83 7.04 1.59 -1.99
N TYR A 84 6.07 1.04 -1.26
CA TYR A 84 5.05 0.14 -1.78
C TYR A 84 4.25 0.72 -2.98
N THR A 85 4.46 1.99 -3.30
CA THR A 85 3.92 2.71 -4.46
C THR A 85 4.42 2.20 -5.81
N GLU A 86 5.46 1.37 -5.84
CA GLU A 86 5.90 0.69 -7.08
C GLU A 86 4.98 -0.47 -7.49
N PHE A 87 3.73 -0.50 -6.98
CA PHE A 87 2.72 -1.47 -7.38
C PHE A 87 2.60 -1.59 -8.89
N GLN A 88 2.65 -0.47 -9.63
CA GLN A 88 2.62 -0.45 -11.09
C GLN A 88 3.77 -1.25 -11.72
N LYS A 89 4.99 -1.05 -11.22
CA LYS A 89 6.20 -1.71 -11.73
C LYS A 89 6.21 -3.18 -11.35
N TRP A 90 5.81 -3.51 -10.12
CA TRP A 90 5.60 -4.88 -9.69
C TRP A 90 4.53 -5.55 -10.54
N HIS A 91 3.40 -4.89 -10.78
CA HIS A 91 2.30 -5.40 -11.58
C HIS A 91 2.77 -5.73 -13.00
N ARG A 92 3.46 -4.80 -13.68
CA ARG A 92 3.99 -5.02 -15.03
C ARG A 92 5.03 -6.13 -15.14
N LYS A 93 5.87 -6.30 -14.11
CA LYS A 93 7.04 -7.21 -14.20
C LYS A 93 6.81 -8.57 -13.59
N ALA A 94 6.21 -8.62 -12.41
CA ALA A 94 6.10 -9.83 -11.61
C ALA A 94 4.68 -10.42 -11.63
N PHE A 95 3.66 -9.58 -11.78
CA PHE A 95 2.27 -10.03 -11.74
C PHE A 95 1.60 -10.10 -13.11
N SER A 96 2.23 -9.58 -14.16
CA SER A 96 1.61 -9.42 -15.48
C SER A 96 1.15 -10.74 -16.08
N GLU A 97 1.96 -11.79 -15.97
CA GLU A 97 1.58 -13.13 -16.46
C GLU A 97 0.36 -13.68 -15.71
N SER A 98 0.34 -13.57 -14.37
CA SER A 98 -0.80 -14.01 -13.57
C SER A 98 -2.05 -13.18 -13.86
N SER A 99 -1.92 -11.85 -13.94
CA SER A 99 -3.01 -10.96 -14.32
C SER A 99 -3.56 -11.32 -15.69
N GLN A 100 -2.70 -11.56 -16.68
CA GLN A 100 -3.12 -11.92 -18.04
C GLN A 100 -3.91 -13.23 -18.04
N LYS A 101 -3.42 -14.26 -17.35
CA LYS A 101 -4.09 -15.57 -17.26
C LYS A 101 -5.46 -15.46 -16.61
N ILE A 102 -5.61 -14.63 -15.58
CA ILE A 102 -6.88 -14.45 -14.88
C ILE A 102 -7.84 -13.62 -15.75
N ILE A 103 -7.40 -12.44 -16.18
CA ILE A 103 -8.23 -11.46 -16.90
C ILE A 103 -8.76 -12.03 -18.22
N PHE A 104 -7.93 -12.79 -18.96
CA PHE A 104 -8.30 -13.34 -20.27
C PHE A 104 -8.59 -14.85 -20.22
N SER A 105 -8.95 -15.38 -19.06
CA SER A 105 -9.48 -16.74 -18.97
C SER A 105 -10.91 -16.81 -19.52
N GLU A 106 -11.30 -18.00 -19.98
CA GLU A 106 -12.67 -18.31 -20.44
C GLU A 106 -13.70 -17.95 -19.36
N GLN A 107 -13.44 -18.34 -18.11
CA GLN A 107 -14.26 -18.01 -16.93
C GLN A 107 -14.57 -16.51 -16.83
N THR A 108 -13.54 -15.64 -16.99
CA THR A 108 -13.73 -14.19 -16.93
C THR A 108 -14.51 -13.66 -18.13
N GLY A 109 -14.31 -14.25 -19.31
CA GLY A 109 -15.03 -13.90 -20.54
C GLY A 109 -16.52 -14.26 -20.47
N ASP A 110 -16.82 -15.47 -20.00
CA ASP A 110 -18.19 -16.02 -19.94
C ASP A 110 -19.11 -15.25 -18.99
N ARG A 111 -18.54 -14.56 -18.00
CA ARG A 111 -19.31 -13.69 -17.10
C ARG A 111 -19.98 -12.53 -17.83
N ASN A 112 -19.50 -12.15 -19.02
CA ASN A 112 -20.04 -11.04 -19.82
C ASN A 112 -20.11 -9.69 -19.06
N ILE A 113 -19.22 -9.48 -18.09
CA ILE A 113 -19.10 -8.22 -17.32
C ILE A 113 -18.22 -7.20 -18.05
N TYR A 114 -17.23 -7.67 -18.81
CA TYR A 114 -16.19 -6.85 -19.41
C TYR A 114 -16.21 -6.92 -20.94
N ASN A 115 -15.91 -5.80 -21.58
CA ASN A 115 -15.52 -5.81 -22.99
C ASN A 115 -14.07 -6.31 -23.10
N VAL A 116 -13.90 -7.59 -23.44
CA VAL A 116 -12.60 -8.28 -23.46
C VAL A 116 -11.63 -7.65 -24.47
N ASP A 117 -12.12 -7.22 -25.64
CA ASP A 117 -11.30 -6.58 -26.67
C ASP A 117 -10.73 -5.25 -26.19
N TYR A 118 -11.57 -4.43 -25.56
CA TYR A 118 -11.11 -3.18 -24.96
C TYR A 118 -10.13 -3.44 -23.81
N LEU A 119 -10.41 -4.44 -22.98
CA LEU A 119 -9.57 -4.80 -21.84
C LEU A 119 -8.17 -5.25 -22.27
N LYS A 120 -8.05 -5.94 -23.42
CA LYS A 120 -6.76 -6.26 -24.03
C LYS A 120 -5.96 -5.01 -24.37
N SER A 121 -6.59 -4.00 -24.97
CA SER A 121 -5.92 -2.72 -25.27
C SER A 121 -5.46 -1.98 -24.01
N VAL A 122 -6.25 -2.04 -22.93
CA VAL A 122 -5.92 -1.45 -21.63
C VAL A 122 -4.72 -2.17 -21.01
N PHE A 123 -4.74 -3.51 -21.03
CA PHE A 123 -3.65 -4.35 -20.54
C PHE A 123 -2.34 -4.07 -21.29
N ASP A 124 -2.36 -4.10 -22.62
CA ASP A 124 -1.17 -3.86 -23.46
C ASP A 124 -0.60 -2.45 -23.26
N THR A 125 -1.48 -1.46 -23.10
CA THR A 125 -1.08 -0.07 -22.81
C THR A 125 -0.42 0.05 -21.43
N HIS A 126 -0.89 -0.73 -20.45
CA HIS A 126 -0.25 -0.80 -19.14
C HIS A 126 1.10 -1.50 -19.18
N ILE A 127 1.19 -2.68 -19.81
CA ILE A 127 2.42 -3.46 -19.88
C ILE A 127 3.52 -2.70 -20.63
N SER A 128 3.19 -2.05 -21.74
CA SER A 128 4.12 -1.19 -22.49
C SER A 128 4.59 0.05 -21.72
N GLY A 129 3.94 0.39 -20.60
CA GLY A 129 4.27 1.55 -19.79
C GLY A 129 3.81 2.89 -20.36
N ARG A 130 3.02 2.88 -21.44
CA ARG A 130 2.46 4.09 -22.05
C ARG A 130 1.50 4.83 -21.12
N LYS A 131 0.71 4.09 -20.35
CA LYS A 131 -0.22 4.65 -19.34
C LYS A 131 -0.37 3.68 -18.19
N ASP A 132 -0.62 4.20 -16.98
CA ASP A 132 -0.88 3.34 -15.85
C ASP A 132 -2.34 2.92 -15.72
N TYR A 133 -2.56 1.60 -15.62
CA TYR A 133 -3.83 0.97 -15.30
C TYR A 133 -3.66 -0.11 -14.22
N GLY A 134 -2.57 -0.10 -13.46
CA GLY A 134 -2.24 -1.16 -12.50
C GLY A 134 -3.35 -1.35 -11.47
N HIS A 135 -3.87 -0.26 -10.90
CA HIS A 135 -4.99 -0.32 -9.97
C HIS A 135 -6.25 -0.94 -10.58
N LEU A 136 -6.65 -0.50 -11.77
CA LEU A 136 -7.82 -1.03 -12.48
C LEU A 136 -7.67 -2.54 -12.75
N LEU A 137 -6.55 -2.95 -13.33
CA LEU A 137 -6.28 -4.35 -13.66
C LEU A 137 -6.21 -5.20 -12.38
N GLY A 138 -5.59 -4.69 -11.32
CA GLY A 138 -5.55 -5.34 -10.01
C GLY A 138 -6.94 -5.51 -9.39
N THR A 139 -7.82 -4.51 -9.52
CA THR A 139 -9.22 -4.60 -9.08
C THR A 139 -9.98 -5.67 -9.86
N ILE A 140 -9.82 -5.73 -11.18
CA ILE A 140 -10.47 -6.76 -12.02
C ILE A 140 -10.00 -8.16 -11.60
N VAL A 141 -8.70 -8.36 -11.39
CA VAL A 141 -8.15 -9.63 -10.90
C VAL A 141 -8.72 -9.98 -9.53
N GLY A 142 -8.77 -9.03 -8.60
CA GLY A 142 -9.32 -9.25 -7.27
C GLY A 142 -10.80 -9.64 -7.31
N LEU A 143 -11.60 -8.97 -8.14
CA LEU A 143 -13.02 -9.27 -8.31
C LEU A 143 -13.23 -10.65 -8.92
N GLU A 144 -12.44 -11.03 -9.93
CA GLU A 144 -12.51 -12.35 -10.54
C GLU A 144 -12.14 -13.46 -9.53
N LEU A 145 -11.09 -13.27 -8.74
CA LEU A 145 -10.72 -14.22 -7.69
C LEU A 145 -11.81 -14.34 -6.61
N TRP A 146 -12.52 -13.24 -6.31
CA TRP A 146 -13.66 -13.27 -5.39
C TRP A 146 -14.81 -14.11 -5.97
N PHE A 147 -15.19 -13.91 -7.24
CA PHE A 147 -16.21 -14.74 -7.88
C PHE A 147 -15.86 -16.23 -7.81
N ARG A 148 -14.63 -16.59 -8.18
CA ARG A 148 -14.17 -17.99 -8.12
C ARG A 148 -14.20 -18.59 -6.72
N SER A 149 -13.93 -17.77 -5.71
CA SER A 149 -13.78 -18.26 -4.34
C SER A 149 -15.11 -18.36 -3.60
N PHE A 150 -16.06 -17.48 -3.91
CA PHE A 150 -17.27 -17.27 -3.09
C PHE A 150 -18.60 -17.35 -3.85
N VAL A 151 -18.60 -17.33 -5.18
CA VAL A 151 -19.82 -17.37 -6.00
C VAL A 151 -19.91 -18.67 -6.80
N ASP A 152 -18.80 -19.10 -7.39
CA ASP A 152 -18.76 -20.34 -8.19
C ASP A 152 -18.60 -21.60 -7.32
N ASN A 153 -18.11 -21.45 -6.08
CA ASN A 153 -17.93 -22.53 -5.10
C ASN A 153 -19.15 -22.70 -4.19
#